data_AF-A0AAU2XVD5-F1
#
_entry.id   AF-A0AAU2XVD5-F1
#
_cell.length_a   1.000
_cell.length_b   1.000
_cell.length_c   1.000
_cell.angle_alpha   90.00
_cell.angle_beta   90.00
_cell.angle_gamma   90.00
#
_symmetry.space_group_name_H-M   'P 1'
#
loop_
_entity.id
_entity.type
_entity.pdbx_description
1 polymer ?
#
loop_
_entity_poly.entity_id
_entity_poly.type
_entity_poly.pdbx_seq_one_letter_code
_entity_poly.pdbx_strand_id
1 'polypeptide(L)'
;MSTVDERVPCAGEMRSCAAAFVARVTARNRLPLDYSVASLRVVDFLVDGVRKGGADREQARETLIGLGAYVGEVLVRRAGAVWVDFDAEQRAYFGQPVGVRMPDGRVWNPVGKVHNRFEAGGPEESLQTFYLMLHGRARRAVA
;
A
#
# COMPACT_ATOMS: atom_id res chain seq x y z
N MET A 1 0.21 -19.66 -23.68
CA MET A 1 -0.28 -18.49 -22.91
C MET A 1 -0.09 -18.82 -21.44
N SER A 2 1.11 -18.57 -20.94
CA SER A 2 1.56 -19.02 -19.62
C SER A 2 0.62 -18.49 -18.54
N THR A 3 0.08 -19.42 -17.76
CA THR A 3 -0.53 -19.17 -16.46
C THR A 3 0.43 -18.30 -15.67
N VAL A 4 0.05 -17.04 -15.44
CA VAL A 4 0.71 -16.21 -14.44
C VAL A 4 0.37 -16.89 -13.12
N ASP A 5 1.27 -17.76 -12.67
CA ASP A 5 1.33 -18.18 -11.27
C ASP A 5 1.34 -16.86 -10.49
N GLU A 6 0.21 -16.59 -9.84
CA GLU A 6 -0.12 -15.33 -9.21
C GLU A 6 0.71 -15.18 -7.93
N ARG A 7 2.01 -15.06 -8.12
CA ARG A 7 2.99 -14.92 -7.07
C ARG A 7 2.78 -13.55 -6.46
N VAL A 8 2.15 -13.53 -5.29
CA VAL A 8 2.07 -12.32 -4.49
C VAL A 8 3.51 -11.92 -4.12
N PRO A 9 3.92 -10.66 -4.37
CA PRO A 9 5.30 -10.26 -4.20
C PRO A 9 5.75 -10.43 -2.74
N CYS A 10 6.95 -10.96 -2.55
CA CYS A 10 7.56 -11.00 -1.21
C CYS A 10 8.12 -9.63 -0.84
N ALA A 11 8.49 -9.44 0.44
CA ALA A 11 9.02 -8.20 0.97
C ALA A 11 10.16 -7.59 0.14
N GLY A 12 11.05 -8.44 -0.41
CA GLY A 12 12.16 -8.02 -1.26
C GLY A 12 11.74 -7.46 -2.63
N GLU A 13 10.57 -7.85 -3.13
CA GLU A 13 10.06 -7.48 -4.45
C GLU A 13 9.15 -6.24 -4.40
N MET A 14 8.59 -5.92 -3.24
CA MET A 14 7.62 -4.83 -3.07
C MET A 14 8.16 -3.47 -3.53
N ARG A 15 9.45 -3.20 -3.33
CA ARG A 15 10.10 -1.98 -3.84
C ARG A 15 10.06 -1.91 -5.37
N SER A 16 10.39 -3.00 -6.04
CA SER A 16 10.37 -3.09 -7.50
C SER A 16 8.94 -3.02 -8.04
N CYS A 17 7.98 -3.65 -7.37
CA CYS A 17 6.55 -3.51 -7.68
C CYS A 17 6.09 -2.05 -7.61
N ALA A 18 6.45 -1.33 -6.55
CA ALA A 18 6.11 0.09 -6.41
C ALA A 18 6.73 0.95 -7.53
N ALA A 19 7.99 0.70 -7.88
CA ALA A 19 8.67 1.43 -8.96
C ALA A 19 8.05 1.13 -10.33
N ALA A 20 7.77 -0.14 -10.63
CA ALA A 20 7.10 -0.56 -11.85
C ALA A 20 5.69 0.03 -11.96
N PHE A 21 4.94 0.05 -10.85
CA PHE A 21 3.64 0.68 -10.77
C PHE A 21 3.71 2.18 -11.10
N VAL A 22 4.60 2.93 -10.43
CA VAL A 22 4.79 4.36 -10.68
C VAL A 22 5.15 4.60 -12.15
N ALA A 23 6.08 3.84 -12.71
CA ALA A 23 6.45 3.95 -14.12
C ALA A 23 5.24 3.73 -15.05
N ARG A 24 4.43 2.71 -14.80
CA ARG A 24 3.23 2.40 -15.59
C ARG A 24 2.18 3.52 -15.53
N VAL A 25 1.87 4.03 -14.34
CA VAL A 25 0.82 5.05 -14.19
C VAL A 25 1.30 6.45 -14.60
N THR A 26 2.60 6.72 -14.50
CA THR A 26 3.17 8.01 -14.94
C THR A 26 3.50 8.06 -16.43
N ALA A 27 3.55 6.92 -17.11
CA ALA A 27 3.84 6.85 -18.55
C ALA A 27 2.84 7.61 -19.43
N ARG A 28 1.57 7.68 -19.02
CA ARG A 28 0.50 8.35 -19.79
C ARG A 28 0.08 9.70 -19.21
N ASN A 29 0.31 9.93 -17.92
CA ASN A 29 -0.07 11.18 -17.26
C ASN A 29 0.92 11.45 -16.12
N ARG A 30 1.45 12.67 -16.01
CA ARG A 30 2.38 13.04 -14.93
C ARG A 30 1.63 13.15 -13.59
N LEU A 31 1.39 12.02 -12.95
CA LEU A 31 0.89 11.95 -11.59
C LEU A 31 2.04 12.23 -10.61
N PRO A 32 1.85 13.10 -9.61
CA PRO A 32 2.89 13.43 -8.63
C PRO A 32 3.03 12.30 -7.58
N LEU A 33 3.55 11.16 -8.03
CA LEU A 33 3.87 9.99 -7.21
C LEU A 33 5.37 9.97 -6.89
N ASP A 34 5.80 10.90 -6.04
CA ASP A 34 7.19 11.20 -5.70
C ASP A 34 7.67 10.54 -4.38
N TYR A 35 6.93 9.57 -3.87
CA TYR A 35 7.11 8.93 -2.56
C TYR A 35 7.10 9.92 -1.38
N SER A 36 6.43 11.07 -1.52
CA SER A 36 6.16 12.00 -0.42
C SER A 36 4.92 11.58 0.37
N VAL A 37 4.78 12.09 1.59
CA VAL A 37 3.53 11.92 2.36
C VAL A 37 2.36 12.62 1.67
N ALA A 38 2.60 13.74 0.97
CA ALA A 38 1.57 14.46 0.23
C ALA A 38 1.00 13.63 -0.93
N SER A 39 1.84 12.81 -1.58
CA SER A 39 1.41 11.92 -2.66
C SER A 39 0.40 10.86 -2.23
N LEU A 40 0.28 10.55 -0.93
CA LEU A 40 -0.75 9.62 -0.43
C LEU A 40 -2.17 10.11 -0.71
N ARG A 41 -2.39 11.44 -0.79
CA ARG A 41 -3.69 11.99 -1.24
C ARG A 41 -3.98 11.64 -2.69
N VAL A 42 -2.95 11.62 -3.54
CA VAL A 42 -3.08 11.21 -4.95
C VAL A 42 -3.46 9.74 -5.02
N VAL A 43 -2.85 8.90 -4.19
CA VAL A 43 -3.21 7.48 -4.07
C VAL A 43 -4.68 7.33 -3.62
N ASP A 44 -5.12 8.11 -2.63
CA ASP A 44 -6.53 8.12 -2.19
C ASP A 44 -7.47 8.44 -3.38
N PHE A 45 -7.14 9.44 -4.20
CA PHE A 45 -7.90 9.79 -5.42
C PHE A 45 -7.84 8.70 -6.49
N LEU A 46 -6.71 8.01 -6.66
CA LEU A 46 -6.58 6.90 -7.61
C LEU A 46 -7.48 5.73 -7.20
N VAL A 47 -7.51 5.38 -5.91
CA VAL A 47 -8.41 4.34 -5.39
C VAL A 47 -9.87 4.72 -5.63
N ASP A 48 -10.24 5.96 -5.33
CA ASP A 48 -11.59 6.47 -5.56
C ASP A 48 -11.95 6.48 -7.06
N GLY A 49 -10.97 6.76 -7.92
CA GLY A 49 -11.11 6.71 -9.38
C GLY A 49 -11.36 5.30 -9.90
N VAL A 50 -10.60 4.30 -9.43
CA VAL A 50 -10.79 2.89 -9.79
C VAL A 50 -12.17 2.41 -9.34
N ARG A 51 -12.58 2.75 -8.11
CA ARG A 51 -13.91 2.42 -7.57
C ARG A 51 -15.04 3.04 -8.39
N LYS A 52 -14.97 4.35 -8.67
CA LYS A 52 -15.98 5.06 -9.47
C LYS A 52 -16.03 4.60 -10.92
N GLY A 53 -14.92 4.08 -11.44
CA GLY A 53 -14.84 3.49 -12.77
C GLY A 53 -15.58 2.15 -12.93
N GLY A 54 -16.17 1.61 -11.86
CA GLY A 54 -16.92 0.36 -11.90
C GLY A 54 -16.06 -0.88 -12.14
N ALA A 55 -14.75 -0.79 -11.93
CA ALA A 55 -13.86 -1.93 -12.01
C ALA A 55 -14.24 -2.94 -10.91
N ASP A 56 -14.45 -4.20 -11.29
CA ASP A 56 -14.63 -5.26 -10.31
C ASP A 56 -13.31 -5.52 -9.57
N ARG A 57 -13.38 -6.13 -8.38
CA ARG A 57 -12.26 -6.43 -7.49
C ARG A 57 -11.12 -7.14 -8.21
N GLU A 58 -11.46 -8.04 -9.12
CA GLU A 58 -10.49 -8.79 -9.92
C GLU A 58 -9.74 -7.89 -10.91
N GLN A 59 -10.45 -6.98 -11.59
CA GLN A 59 -9.84 -6.02 -12.52
C GLN A 59 -9.01 -4.95 -11.79
N ALA A 60 -9.43 -4.59 -10.57
CA ALA A 60 -8.72 -3.63 -9.74
C ALA A 60 -7.49 -4.24 -9.05
N ARG A 61 -7.40 -5.58 -8.92
CA ARG A 61 -6.43 -6.30 -8.09
C ARG A 61 -4.99 -5.85 -8.29
N GLU A 62 -4.47 -5.91 -9.51
CA GLU A 62 -3.10 -5.49 -9.81
C GLU A 62 -2.84 -4.01 -9.45
N THR A 63 -3.83 -3.16 -9.71
CA THR A 63 -3.73 -1.73 -9.43
C THR A 63 -3.70 -1.49 -7.92
N LEU A 64 -4.53 -2.20 -7.15
CA LEU A 64 -4.57 -2.10 -5.69
C LEU A 64 -3.27 -2.63 -5.06
N ILE A 65 -2.69 -3.71 -5.60
CA ILE A 65 -1.37 -4.21 -5.17
C ILE A 65 -0.29 -3.15 -5.44
N GLY A 66 -0.27 -2.56 -6.63
CA GLY A 66 0.69 -1.51 -6.98
C GLY A 66 0.55 -0.25 -6.11
N LEU A 67 -0.67 0.19 -5.84
CA LEU A 67 -0.97 1.30 -4.93
C LEU A 67 -0.54 0.95 -3.49
N GLY A 68 -0.81 -0.27 -3.02
CA GLY A 68 -0.37 -0.76 -1.71
C GLY A 68 1.15 -0.82 -1.58
N ALA A 69 1.85 -1.29 -2.60
CA ALA A 69 3.30 -1.28 -2.66
C ALA A 69 3.87 0.15 -2.60
N TYR A 70 3.24 1.09 -3.32
CA TYR A 70 3.61 2.50 -3.24
C TYR A 70 3.43 3.08 -1.83
N VAL A 71 2.28 2.83 -1.17
CA VAL A 71 2.02 3.28 0.20
C VAL A 71 3.05 2.70 1.17
N GLY A 72 3.36 1.41 1.05
CA GLY A 72 4.39 0.79 1.88
C GLY A 72 5.78 1.39 1.65
N GLU A 73 6.15 1.72 0.41
CA GLU A 73 7.40 2.44 0.12
C GLU A 73 7.43 3.85 0.74
N VAL A 74 6.30 4.57 0.78
CA VAL A 74 6.22 5.85 1.50
C VAL A 74 6.47 5.63 3.00
N LEU A 75 5.88 4.60 3.60
CA LEU A 75 6.11 4.26 5.01
C LEU A 75 7.58 3.90 5.28
N VAL A 76 8.20 3.10 4.42
CA VAL A 76 9.61 2.73 4.53
C VAL A 76 10.52 3.96 4.47
N ARG A 77 10.28 4.85 3.50
CA ARG A 77 11.14 6.02 3.26
C ARG A 77 10.91 7.17 4.24
N ARG A 78 9.68 7.37 4.71
CA ARG A 78 9.27 8.56 5.48
C ARG A 78 9.03 8.28 6.96
N ALA A 79 8.65 7.06 7.31
CA ALA A 79 8.35 6.65 8.69
C ALA A 79 9.33 5.62 9.26
N GLY A 80 10.39 5.25 8.51
CA GLY A 80 11.40 4.29 8.95
C GLY A 80 10.88 2.85 9.04
N ALA A 81 9.78 2.55 8.35
CA ALA A 81 9.27 1.19 8.31
C ALA A 81 10.20 0.26 7.49
N VAL A 82 10.04 -1.04 7.65
CA VAL A 82 10.74 -2.05 6.85
C VAL A 82 9.75 -3.04 6.26
N TRP A 83 9.94 -3.46 5.01
CA TRP A 83 9.15 -4.53 4.41
C TRP A 83 9.44 -5.85 5.10
N VAL A 84 8.39 -6.61 5.37
CA VAL A 84 8.47 -7.90 6.08
C VAL A 84 7.49 -8.87 5.45
N ASP A 85 7.92 -10.12 5.31
CA ASP A 85 7.01 -11.21 5.02
C ASP A 85 6.27 -11.56 6.30
N PHE A 86 4.96 -11.71 6.20
CA PHE A 86 4.13 -12.13 7.32
C PHE A 86 4.39 -13.61 7.63
N ASP A 87 4.40 -13.94 8.92
CA ASP A 87 4.36 -15.33 9.37
C ASP A 87 2.99 -15.98 9.08
N ALA A 88 2.85 -17.28 9.36
CA ALA A 88 1.61 -18.00 9.08
C ALA A 88 0.38 -17.42 9.82
N GLU A 89 0.54 -16.93 11.04
CA GLU A 89 -0.55 -16.36 11.83
C GLU A 89 -0.95 -14.98 11.30
N GLN A 90 0.03 -14.14 10.97
CA GLN A 90 -0.16 -12.84 10.35
C GLN A 90 -0.79 -12.96 8.96
N ARG A 91 -0.41 -13.97 8.18
CA ARG A 91 -1.05 -14.29 6.89
C ARG A 91 -2.52 -14.65 7.07
N ALA A 92 -2.83 -15.48 8.08
CA ALA A 92 -4.21 -15.85 8.39
C ALA A 92 -5.04 -14.62 8.83
N TYR A 93 -4.43 -13.70 9.59
CA TYR A 93 -5.09 -12.50 10.07
C TYR A 93 -5.30 -11.43 8.99
N PHE A 94 -4.26 -11.13 8.20
CA PHE A 94 -4.27 -10.03 7.24
C PHE A 94 -4.71 -10.45 5.82
N GLY A 95 -4.75 -11.74 5.52
CA GLY A 95 -5.10 -12.27 4.20
C GLY A 95 -4.12 -11.90 3.08
N GLN A 96 -2.93 -11.40 3.43
CA GLN A 96 -1.85 -11.05 2.51
C GLN A 96 -0.51 -11.57 3.06
N PRO A 97 0.47 -11.91 2.21
CA PRO A 97 1.74 -12.48 2.65
C PRO A 97 2.80 -11.46 3.05
N VAL A 98 2.56 -10.17 2.83
CA VAL A 98 3.55 -9.11 2.98
C VAL A 98 2.96 -7.87 3.65
N GLY A 99 3.78 -7.17 4.41
CA GLY A 99 3.46 -5.86 4.94
C GLY A 99 4.68 -5.12 5.43
N VAL A 100 4.46 -4.11 6.27
CA VAL A 100 5.52 -3.25 6.79
C VAL A 100 5.56 -3.30 8.31
N ARG A 101 6.75 -3.41 8.87
CA ARG A 101 7.00 -3.28 10.30
C ARG A 101 7.48 -1.86 10.60
N MET A 102 6.79 -1.18 11.48
CA MET A 102 7.15 0.16 11.95
C MET A 102 8.28 0.09 12.98
N PRO A 103 8.99 1.21 13.26
CA PRO A 103 10.05 1.25 14.27
C PRO A 103 9.60 0.87 15.68
N ASP A 104 8.31 1.00 15.99
CA ASP A 104 7.69 0.59 17.26
C ASP A 104 7.44 -0.94 17.34
N GLY A 105 7.88 -1.70 16.34
CA GLY A 105 7.74 -3.15 16.24
C GLY A 105 6.39 -3.62 15.68
N ARG A 106 5.42 -2.73 15.49
CA ARG A 106 4.08 -3.10 15.01
C ARG A 106 4.09 -3.37 13.51
N VAL A 107 3.35 -4.40 13.12
CA VAL A 107 3.22 -4.83 11.73
C VAL A 107 1.90 -4.33 11.15
N TRP A 108 1.95 -3.84 9.92
CA TRP A 108 0.83 -3.26 9.20
C TRP A 108 0.78 -3.79 7.77
N ASN A 109 -0.42 -3.85 7.18
CA ASN A 109 -0.63 -4.31 5.81
C ASN A 109 -1.07 -3.14 4.90
N PRO A 110 -0.15 -2.48 4.17
CA PRO A 110 -0.49 -1.38 3.27
C PRO A 110 -1.41 -1.81 2.13
N VAL A 111 -1.21 -3.02 1.58
CA VAL A 111 -2.03 -3.58 0.50
C VAL A 111 -3.45 -3.79 1.01
N GLY A 112 -3.61 -4.46 2.15
CA GLY A 112 -4.91 -4.65 2.79
C GLY A 112 -5.61 -3.33 3.11
N LYS A 113 -4.87 -2.30 3.55
CA LYS A 113 -5.46 -0.97 3.81
C LYS A 113 -5.99 -0.31 2.53
N VAL A 114 -5.28 -0.44 1.41
CA VAL A 114 -5.75 0.04 0.10
C VAL A 114 -6.99 -0.74 -0.36
N HIS A 115 -7.04 -2.06 -0.16
CA HIS A 115 -8.24 -2.85 -0.42
C HIS A 115 -9.42 -2.39 0.43
N ASN A 116 -9.22 -2.19 1.74
CA ASN A 116 -10.28 -1.69 2.62
C ASN A 116 -10.81 -0.32 2.16
N ARG A 117 -9.93 0.58 1.71
CA ARG A 117 -10.34 1.86 1.10
C ARG A 117 -11.16 1.66 -0.16
N PHE A 118 -10.77 0.74 -1.04
CA PHE A 118 -11.51 0.45 -2.25
C PHE A 118 -12.93 -0.04 -1.94
N GLU A 119 -13.08 -0.98 -1.01
CA GLU A 119 -14.36 -1.58 -0.62
C GLU A 119 -15.24 -0.61 0.19
N ALA A 120 -14.75 -0.13 1.34
CA ALA A 120 -15.53 0.69 2.26
C ALA A 120 -15.62 2.15 1.79
N GLY A 121 -14.50 2.72 1.33
CA GLY A 121 -14.42 4.12 0.90
C GLY A 121 -14.45 5.11 2.04
N GLY A 122 -14.51 6.40 1.69
CA GLY A 122 -14.66 7.48 2.65
C GLY A 122 -13.35 7.97 3.29
N PRO A 123 -13.45 8.98 4.17
CA PRO A 123 -12.29 9.64 4.79
C PRO A 123 -11.62 8.79 5.89
N GLU A 124 -12.34 7.87 6.51
CA GLU A 124 -11.82 6.99 7.57
C GLU A 124 -10.75 6.01 7.05
N GLU A 125 -10.89 5.61 5.78
CA GLU A 125 -9.93 4.78 5.06
C GLU A 125 -8.89 5.62 4.29
N SER A 126 -8.67 6.90 4.65
CA SER A 126 -7.61 7.70 4.01
C SER A 126 -6.23 7.17 4.35
N LEU A 127 -5.43 6.94 3.32
CA LEU A 127 -4.05 6.47 3.43
C LEU A 127 -3.16 7.55 4.03
N GLN A 128 -3.49 8.83 3.81
CA GLN A 128 -2.80 9.92 4.50
C GLN A 128 -3.10 9.93 6.01
N THR A 129 -4.36 9.80 6.40
CA THR A 129 -4.74 9.71 7.82
C THR A 129 -4.09 8.51 8.49
N PHE A 130 -4.05 7.38 7.77
CA PHE A 130 -3.34 6.17 8.21
C PHE A 130 -1.85 6.46 8.46
N TYR A 131 -1.14 7.09 7.52
CA TYR A 131 0.25 7.48 7.72
C TYR A 131 0.43 8.38 8.97
N LEU A 132 -0.41 9.40 9.13
CA LEU A 132 -0.33 10.31 10.28
C LEU A 132 -0.57 9.59 11.61
N MET A 133 -1.51 8.64 11.64
CA MET A 133 -1.78 7.81 12.81
C MET A 133 -0.58 6.94 13.19
N LEU A 134 0.07 6.31 12.20
CA LEU A 134 1.25 5.47 12.43
C LEU A 134 2.46 6.29 12.88
N HIS A 135 2.73 7.40 12.19
CA HIS A 135 3.87 8.25 12.50
C HIS A 135 3.71 9.00 13.83
N GLY A 136 2.48 9.41 14.17
CA GLY A 136 2.18 10.03 15.46
C GLY A 136 2.34 9.07 16.65
N ARG A 137 2.11 7.76 16.44
CA ARG A 137 2.30 6.73 17.48
C ARG A 137 3.76 6.34 17.67
N ALA A 138 4.56 6.33 16.60
CA ALA A 138 6.01 6.07 16.70
C ALA A 138 6.73 7.07 17.62
N ARG A 139 6.27 8.33 17.67
CA ARG A 139 6.82 9.35 18.59
C ARG A 139 6.47 9.14 20.07
N ARG A 140 5.48 8.31 20.39
CA ARG A 140 5.01 8.06 21.77
C ARG A 140 5.67 6.86 22.45
N ALA A 141 6.46 6.06 21.74
CA ALA A 141 7.08 4.85 22.26
C ALA A 141 8.38 5.08 23.05
N VAL A 142 8.64 6.31 23.52
CA VAL A 142 9.70 6.61 24.48
C VAL A 142 9.05 7.22 25.71
N ALA A 143 8.86 6.38 26.72
CA ALA A 143 8.74 6.72 28.14
C ALA A 143 9.27 5.54 28.95
#